data_AF-A0A8F2B0G1-F1
#
_entry.id   AF-A0A8F2B0G1-F1
#
_cell.length_a   1.000
_cell.length_b   1.000
_cell.length_c   1.000
_cell.angle_alpha   90.00
_cell.angle_beta   90.00
_cell.angle_gamma   90.00
#
_symmetry.space_group_name_H-M   'P 1'
#
loop_
_entity.id
_entity.type
_entity.pdbx_description
1 polymer ?
#
loop_
_entity_poly.entity_id
_entity_poly.type
_entity_poly.pdbx_seq_one_letter_code
_entity_poly.pdbx_strand_id
1 'polypeptide(L)' 'MVVILMVFAFIINLPFGYRRSRERRKSPKWFMYIHIPIPFVVLMRYNLHMDIRYLPLSLAASIVGQYIGGRL' A
#
# COMPACT_ATOMS: atom_id res chain seq x y z
N MET A 1 14.13 -9.37 6.29
CA MET A 1 12.91 -9.68 5.48
C MET A 1 11.76 -8.71 5.76
N VAL A 2 11.35 -8.46 7.01
CA VAL A 2 10.24 -7.53 7.33
C VAL A 2 10.42 -6.13 6.74
N VAL A 3 11.62 -5.55 6.86
CA VAL A 3 11.93 -4.21 6.33
C VAL A 3 11.70 -4.13 4.82
N ILE A 4 12.04 -5.18 4.06
CA ILE A 4 11.83 -5.22 2.60
C ILE A 4 10.34 -5.14 2.28
N LEU A 5 9.50 -5.89 3.00
CA LEU A 5 8.05 -5.84 2.82
C LEU A 5 7.47 -4.46 3.16
N MET A 6 7.97 -3.82 4.23
CA MET A 6 7.52 -2.48 4.64
C MET A 6 7.95 -1.41 3.63
N VAL A 7 9.20 -1.44 3.17
CA VAL A 7 9.72 -0.51 2.15
C VAL A 7 8.96 -0.70 0.83
N PHE A 8 8.75 -1.94 0.41
CA PHE A 8 7.95 -2.24 -0.77
C PHE A 8 6.51 -1.72 -0.64
N ALA A 9 5.84 -2.01 0.49
CA ALA A 9 4.49 -1.54 0.76
C ALA A 9 4.40 0.00 0.82
N PHE A 10 5.41 0.66 1.36
CA PHE A 10 5.47 2.13 1.38
C PHE A 10 5.65 2.70 -0.03
N ILE A 11 6.65 2.22 -0.77
CA ILE A 11 6.99 2.69 -2.13
C ILE A 11 5.83 2.47 -3.08
N ILE A 12 5.20 1.30 -3.06
CA ILE A 12 4.08 1.06 -3.96
C ILE A 12 2.91 1.96 -3.59
N ASN A 13 2.61 2.22 -2.31
CA ASN A 13 1.46 3.05 -1.93
C ASN A 13 1.66 4.56 -2.16
N LEU A 14 2.88 5.08 -2.34
CA LEU A 14 3.16 6.49 -2.67
C LEU A 14 2.45 6.99 -3.95
N PRO A 15 2.71 6.42 -5.16
CA PRO A 15 2.08 6.88 -6.39
C PRO A 15 0.56 6.64 -6.41
N PHE A 16 0.08 5.63 -5.70
CA PHE A 16 -1.36 5.39 -5.55
C PHE A 16 -2.01 6.40 -4.59
N GLY A 17 -1.31 6.78 -3.51
CA GLY A 17 -1.73 7.87 -2.61
C GLY A 17 -1.87 9.19 -3.34
N TYR A 18 -0.89 9.53 -4.18
CA TYR A 18 -0.87 10.74 -5.01
C TYR A 18 -2.05 10.79 -5.98
N ARG A 19 -2.31 9.70 -6.69
CA ARG A 19 -3.45 9.64 -7.63
C ARG A 19 -4.79 9.64 -6.91
N ARG A 20 -4.87 8.97 -5.75
CA ARG A 20 -6.06 8.92 -4.91
C ARG A 20 -6.45 10.29 -4.36
N SER A 21 -5.49 11.16 -4.00
CA SER A 21 -5.80 12.48 -3.44
C SER A 21 -6.40 13.44 -4.48
N ARG A 22 -6.06 13.27 -5.76
CA ARG A 22 -6.53 14.08 -6.89
C ARG A 22 -7.87 13.64 -7.48
N GLU A 23 -8.37 12.49 -7.04
CA GLU A 23 -9.58 11.86 -7.57
C GLU A 23 -10.77 12.08 -6.63
N ARG A 24 -12.00 12.10 -7.16
CA ARG A 24 -13.21 12.32 -6.34
C ARG A 24 -13.37 11.16 -5.35
N ARG A 25 -13.50 11.51 -4.05
CA ARG A 25 -13.76 10.50 -2.99
C ARG A 25 -14.97 9.64 -3.37
N LYS A 26 -14.84 8.32 -3.18
CA LYS A 26 -15.83 7.29 -3.55
C LYS A 26 -16.09 7.10 -5.06
N SER A 27 -15.27 7.67 -5.95
CA SER A 27 -15.32 7.27 -7.35
C SER A 27 -14.75 5.86 -7.55
N PRO A 28 -15.12 5.15 -8.62
CA PRO A 28 -14.54 3.84 -8.94
C PRO A 28 -13.01 3.89 -9.03
N LYS A 29 -12.45 4.97 -9.58
CA LYS A 29 -11.00 5.19 -9.67
C LYS A 29 -10.36 5.36 -8.29
N TRP A 30 -11.00 6.13 -7.39
CA TRP A 30 -10.53 6.29 -6.01
C TRP A 30 -10.48 4.94 -5.28
N PHE A 31 -11.50 4.10 -5.47
CA PHE A 31 -11.54 2.75 -4.90
C PHE A 31 -10.43 1.86 -5.47
N MET A 32 -10.22 1.90 -6.79
CA MET A 32 -9.13 1.16 -7.45
C MET A 32 -7.76 1.56 -6.90
N TYR A 33 -7.49 2.85 -6.68
CA TYR A 33 -6.20 3.28 -6.16
C TYR A 33 -5.90 2.78 -4.74
N ILE A 34 -6.92 2.46 -3.94
CA ILE A 34 -6.74 1.85 -2.62
C ILE A 34 -6.52 0.34 -2.73
N HIS A 35 -7.25 -0.33 -3.62
CA HIS A 35 -7.27 -1.79 -3.67
C HIS A 35 -6.16 -2.37 -4.54
N ILE A 36 -5.76 -1.72 -5.62
CA ILE A 36 -4.70 -2.21 -6.52
C ILE A 36 -3.39 -2.50 -5.78
N PRO A 37 -2.89 -1.64 -4.85
CA PRO A 37 -1.68 -1.94 -4.09
C PRO A 37 -1.75 -3.20 -3.22
N ILE A 38 -2.95 -3.57 -2.74
CA ILE A 38 -3.13 -4.63 -1.74
C ILE A 38 -2.68 -6.01 -2.29
N PRO A 39 -3.15 -6.48 -3.47
CA PRO A 39 -2.65 -7.70 -4.09
C PRO A 39 -1.13 -7.76 -4.24
N PHE A 40 -0.46 -6.65 -4.57
CA PHE A 40 1.00 -6.65 -4.70
C PHE A 40 1.69 -6.83 -3.36
N VAL A 41 1.22 -6.16 -2.30
CA VAL A 41 1.77 -6.33 -0.95
C VAL A 41 1.53 -7.76 -0.43
N VAL A 42 0.36 -8.32 -0.73
CA VAL A 42 0.03 -9.72 -0.39
C VAL A 42 0.92 -10.71 -1.15
N LEU A 43 1.12 -10.50 -2.45
CA LEU A 43 2.01 -11.32 -3.27
C LEU A 43 3.44 -11.27 -2.75
N MET A 44 3.96 -10.08 -2.44
CA MET A 44 5.30 -9.92 -1.87
C MET A 44 5.42 -10.63 -0.52
N ARG A 45 4.37 -10.58 0.31
CA ARG A 45 4.33 -11.30 1.59
C ARG A 45 4.45 -12.82 1.39
N TYR A 46 3.72 -13.40 0.44
CA TYR A 46 3.80 -14.82 0.13
C TYR A 46 5.18 -15.24 -0.40
N ASN A 47 5.78 -14.44 -1.30
CA ASN A 47 7.13 -14.71 -1.81
C ASN A 47 8.19 -14.70 -0.70
N LEU A 48 8.01 -13.86 0.31
CA LEU A 48 8.90 -13.79 1.48
C LEU A 48 8.57 -14.82 2.57
N HIS A 49 7.60 -15.72 2.38
CA HIS A 49 7.15 -16.74 3.34
C HIS A 49 6.85 -16.17 4.74
N MET A 50 6.25 -14.97 4.77
CA MET A 50 6.06 -14.22 6.02
C MET A 50 4.80 -14.66 6.76
N ASP A 51 4.91 -14.86 8.07
CA ASP A 51 3.78 -15.13 8.97
C ASP A 51 2.74 -13.99 8.93
N ILE A 52 1.49 -14.30 9.25
CA ILE A 52 0.39 -13.33 9.32
C ILE A 52 0.60 -12.29 10.44
N ARG A 53 1.43 -12.62 11.44
CA ARG A 53 1.87 -11.69 12.50
C ARG A 53 2.48 -10.39 11.97
N TYR A 54 3.04 -10.39 10.76
CA TYR A 54 3.66 -9.21 10.14
C TYR A 54 2.68 -8.39 9.27
N LEU A 55 1.44 -8.86 9.10
CA LEU A 55 0.39 -8.16 8.36
C LEU A 55 0.11 -6.74 8.91
N PRO A 56 0.02 -6.51 10.23
CA PRO A 56 -0.22 -5.16 10.76
C PRO A 56 0.91 -4.18 10.39
N LEU A 57 2.15 -4.65 10.30
CA LEU A 57 3.31 -3.81 9.95
C LEU A 57 3.29 -3.42 8.47
N SER A 58 3.00 -4.36 7.56
CA SER A 58 2.88 -4.05 6.13
C SER A 58 1.65 -3.20 5.83
N LEU A 59 0.57 -3.37 6.59
CA LEU A 59 -0.62 -2.52 6.53
C LEU A 59 -0.31 -1.09 7.00
N ALA A 60 0.37 -0.93 8.14
CA ALA A 60 0.78 0.38 8.63
C ALA A 60 1.67 1.11 7.61
N ALA A 61 2.66 0.41 7.03
CA ALA A 61 3.51 0.96 5.98
C ALA A 61 2.71 1.36 4.72
N SER A 62 1.71 0.57 4.33
CA SER A 62 0.80 0.88 3.22
C SER A 62 -0.02 2.15 3.48
N ILE A 63 -0.57 2.30 4.68
CA ILE A 63 -1.36 3.47 5.09
C ILE A 63 -0.48 4.72 5.09
N VAL A 64 0.71 4.64 5.68
CA VAL A 64 1.68 5.75 5.70
C VAL A 64 2.08 6.12 4.27
N GLY A 65 2.32 5.15 3.40
CA GLY A 65 2.62 5.38 1.98
C GLY A 65 1.49 6.10 1.24
N GLN A 66 0.23 5.68 1.42
CA GLN A 66 -0.91 6.35 0.79
C GLN A 66 -1.15 7.76 1.33
N TYR A 67 -0.86 7.97 2.60
CA TYR A 67 -1.02 9.26 3.25
C TYR A 67 0.02 10.27 2.78
N ILE A 68 1.30 9.88 2.82
CA ILE A 68 2.41 10.71 2.32
C ILE A 68 2.26 10.93 0.82
N GLY A 69 1.95 9.87 0.06
CA GLY A 69 1.67 9.97 -1.37
C GLY A 69 0.58 10.97 -1.69
N GLY A 70 -0.49 11.02 -0.89
CA GLY A 70 -1.59 11.97 -1.10
C GLY A 70 -1.26 13.42 -0.77
N ARG A 71 -0.12 13.69 -0.14
CA ARG A 71 0.39 15.04 0.16
C ARG A 71 1.46 15.53 -0.82
N LEU A 72 1.99 14.64 -1.66
CA LEU A 72 2.82 14.99 -2.81
C LEU A 72 1.93 15.51 -3.96
#